data_AF-A0A0A3XNZ7-F1
#
_entry.id   AF-A0A0A3XNZ7-F1
#
_cell.length_a   1.000
_cell.length_b   1.000
_cell.length_c   1.000
_cell.angle_alpha   90.00
_cell.angle_beta   90.00
_cell.angle_gamma   90.00
#
_symmetry.space_group_name_H-M   'P 1'
#
loop_
_entity.id
_entity.type
_entity.pdbx_description
1 polymer ?
#
loop_
_entity_poly.entity_id
_entity_poly.type
_entity_poly.pdbx_seq_one_letter_code
_entity_poly.pdbx_strand_id
1 'polypeptide(L)'
;MKHAEERPYADPEAAARKLVELAASVEAVQGGRIYIERINASFMFKLKGSGSEFGVGLKYAIERDWLSKHESGTYVGLMPPGEDLLARK
;
A
#
# COMPACT_ATOMS: atom_id res chain seq x y z
N MET A 1 -30.13 10.13 -10.36
CA MET A 1 -28.73 9.83 -10.69
C MET A 1 -28.19 8.95 -9.57
N LYS A 2 -27.60 7.78 -9.87
CA LYS A 2 -26.94 6.97 -8.84
C LYS A 2 -25.67 7.72 -8.44
N HIS A 3 -25.54 8.13 -7.19
CA HIS A 3 -24.27 8.61 -6.66
C HIS A 3 -23.23 7.51 -6.92
N ALA A 4 -22.20 7.81 -7.72
CA ALA A 4 -21.05 6.94 -7.77
C ALA A 4 -20.51 6.88 -6.34
N GLU A 5 -20.38 5.67 -5.78
CA GLU A 5 -19.68 5.50 -4.50
C GLU A 5 -18.33 6.19 -4.62
N GLU A 6 -17.99 7.03 -3.63
CA GLU A 6 -16.68 7.66 -3.57
C GLU A 6 -15.62 6.57 -3.72
N ARG A 7 -14.71 6.75 -4.67
CA ARG A 7 -13.56 5.85 -4.86
C ARG A 7 -12.39 6.44 -4.09
N PRO A 8 -12.21 6.09 -2.80
CA PRO A 8 -11.21 6.74 -1.95
C PRO A 8 -9.77 6.51 -2.45
N TYR A 9 -9.56 5.52 -3.31
CA TYR A 9 -8.25 5.16 -3.85
C TYR A 9 -8.01 5.60 -5.29
N ALA A 10 -8.92 6.40 -5.86
CA ALA A 10 -8.69 7.02 -7.17
C ALA A 10 -7.56 8.07 -7.12
N ASP A 11 -7.32 8.67 -5.96
CA ASP A 11 -6.12 9.46 -5.68
C ASP A 11 -4.93 8.53 -5.37
N PRO A 12 -3.84 8.58 -6.15
CA PRO A 12 -2.66 7.76 -5.92
C PRO A 12 -2.05 7.94 -4.53
N GLU A 13 -2.08 9.14 -3.94
CA GLU A 13 -1.54 9.34 -2.59
C GLU A 13 -2.42 8.67 -1.54
N ALA A 14 -3.74 8.82 -1.62
CA ALA A 14 -4.68 8.13 -0.74
C ALA A 14 -4.52 6.60 -0.82
N ALA A 15 -4.36 6.06 -2.03
CA ALA A 15 -4.04 4.65 -2.23
C ALA A 15 -2.71 4.27 -1.56
N ALA A 16 -1.64 5.04 -1.82
CA ALA A 16 -0.30 4.79 -1.27
C ALA A 16 -0.27 4.79 0.27
N ARG A 17 -0.90 5.79 0.91
CA ARG A 17 -1.01 5.87 2.37
C ARG A 17 -1.72 4.65 2.95
N LYS A 18 -2.79 4.19 2.29
CA LYS A 18 -3.48 2.97 2.70
C LYS A 18 -2.59 1.73 2.55
N LEU A 19 -1.78 1.64 1.49
CA LEU A 19 -0.82 0.55 1.33
C LEU A 19 0.25 0.54 2.42
N VAL A 20 0.72 1.71 2.86
CA VAL A 20 1.65 1.84 4.01
C VAL A 20 1.00 1.32 5.30
N GLU A 21 -0.24 1.72 5.58
CA GLU A 21 -0.99 1.20 6.75
C GLU A 21 -1.15 -0.32 6.70
N LEU A 22 -1.51 -0.86 5.52
CA LEU A 22 -1.65 -2.29 5.32
C LEU A 22 -0.30 -3.01 5.48
N ALA A 23 0.79 -2.46 4.94
CA ALA A 23 2.14 -3.02 5.08
C ALA A 23 2.56 -3.11 6.55
N ALA A 24 2.32 -2.07 7.34
CA ALA A 24 2.62 -2.06 8.77
C ALA A 24 1.77 -3.04 9.59
N SER A 25 0.61 -3.45 9.09
CA SER A 25 -0.25 -4.44 9.73
C SER A 25 0.14 -5.89 9.42
N VAL A 26 1.01 -6.12 8.44
CA VAL A 26 1.46 -7.46 8.04
C VAL A 26 2.76 -7.78 8.76
N GLU A 27 2.82 -8.95 9.40
CA GLU A 27 4.05 -9.45 10.00
C GLU A 27 5.13 -9.65 8.92
N ALA A 28 6.25 -8.93 9.07
CA ALA A 28 7.38 -9.05 8.17
C ALA A 28 8.11 -10.37 8.42
N VAL A 29 8.59 -10.98 7.34
CA VAL A 29 9.54 -12.10 7.41
C VAL A 29 10.98 -11.56 7.49
N GLN A 30 11.95 -12.46 7.38
CA GLN A 30 13.37 -12.14 7.50
C GLN A 30 13.80 -10.92 6.67
N GLY A 31 14.53 -10.01 7.31
CA GLY A 31 15.04 -8.79 6.68
C GLY A 31 13.97 -7.71 6.44
N GLY A 32 12.87 -7.73 7.19
CA GLY A 32 11.80 -6.72 7.06
C GLY A 32 10.95 -6.87 5.80
N ARG A 33 11.03 -8.02 5.12
CA ARG A 33 10.30 -8.29 3.89
C ARG A 33 8.84 -8.61 4.19
N ILE A 34 7.93 -8.00 3.44
CA ILE A 34 6.49 -8.22 3.54
C ILE A 34 5.99 -8.79 2.22
N TYR A 35 5.25 -9.90 2.25
CA TYR A 35 4.64 -10.47 1.06
C TYR A 35 3.62 -9.50 0.46
N ILE A 36 3.87 -9.03 -0.76
CA ILE A 36 3.04 -8.03 -1.44
C ILE A 36 1.59 -8.51 -1.62
N GLU A 37 1.40 -9.82 -1.77
CA GLU A 37 0.08 -10.44 -1.93
C GLU A 37 -0.82 -10.22 -0.70
N ARG A 38 -0.25 -10.13 0.51
CA ARG A 38 -1.02 -9.92 1.76
C ARG A 38 -1.62 -8.52 1.80
N ILE A 39 -0.85 -7.54 1.33
CA ILE A 39 -1.29 -6.14 1.18
C ILE A 39 -2.33 -6.06 0.06
N ASN A 40 -2.03 -6.66 -1.09
CA ASN A 40 -2.91 -6.67 -2.26
C ASN A 40 -4.29 -7.30 -1.95
N ALA A 41 -4.29 -8.48 -1.30
CA ALA A 41 -5.52 -9.16 -0.92
C ALA A 41 -6.36 -8.32 0.05
N SER A 42 -5.74 -7.67 1.04
CA SER A 42 -6.46 -6.78 1.95
C SER A 42 -7.04 -5.56 1.23
N PHE A 43 -6.26 -4.93 0.36
CA PHE A 43 -6.70 -3.78 -0.44
C PHE A 43 -7.89 -4.11 -1.34
N MET A 44 -7.82 -5.21 -2.08
CA MET A 44 -8.88 -5.58 -3.04
C MET A 44 -10.12 -6.16 -2.35
N PHE A 45 -9.95 -7.15 -1.47
CA PHE A 45 -11.09 -7.90 -0.98
C PHE A 45 -11.79 -7.23 0.21
N LYS A 46 -11.04 -6.56 1.09
CA LYS A 46 -11.60 -5.87 2.26
C LYS A 46 -11.97 -4.42 1.94
N LEU A 47 -11.08 -3.69 1.26
CA LEU A 47 -11.26 -2.27 1.00
C LEU A 47 -11.91 -1.96 -0.36
N LYS A 48 -12.19 -2.99 -1.17
CA LYS A 48 -12.81 -2.88 -2.50
C LYS A 48 -12.04 -1.99 -3.48
N GLY A 49 -10.74 -1.81 -3.26
CA GLY A 49 -9.85 -1.18 -4.22
C GLY A 49 -9.62 -2.05 -5.45
N SER A 50 -9.27 -1.43 -6.56
CA SER A 50 -8.97 -2.10 -7.84
C SER A 50 -7.48 -2.36 -8.03
N GLY A 51 -7.14 -3.25 -8.98
CA GLY A 51 -5.74 -3.50 -9.34
C GLY A 51 -5.02 -2.28 -9.91
N SER A 52 -5.73 -1.42 -10.64
CA SER A 52 -5.16 -0.17 -11.14
C SER A 52 -4.83 0.79 -10.00
N GLU A 53 -5.74 0.96 -9.02
CA GLU A 53 -5.51 1.80 -7.85
C GLU A 53 -4.37 1.27 -6.97
N PHE A 54 -4.29 -0.05 -6.79
CA PHE A 54 -3.16 -0.69 -6.12
C PHE A 54 -1.84 -0.39 -6.83
N GLY A 55 -1.82 -0.54 -8.16
CA GLY A 55 -0.62 -0.30 -8.97
C GLY A 55 -0.12 1.14 -8.91
N VAL A 56 -1.01 2.12 -9.07
CA VAL A 56 -0.62 3.54 -8.99
C VAL A 56 -0.25 3.96 -7.57
N GLY A 57 -0.95 3.45 -6.55
CA GLY A 57 -0.61 3.70 -5.15
C GLY A 57 0.74 3.08 -4.76
N LEU A 58 1.03 1.86 -5.21
CA LEU A 58 2.32 1.22 -4.94
C LEU A 58 3.47 1.98 -5.62
N LYS A 59 3.28 2.39 -6.88
CA LYS A 59 4.25 3.22 -7.58
C LYS A 59 4.52 4.52 -6.82
N TYR A 60 3.47 5.21 -6.40
CA TYR A 60 3.58 6.46 -5.64
C TYR A 60 4.33 6.26 -4.31
N ALA A 61 4.02 5.18 -3.57
CA ALA A 61 4.71 4.84 -2.33
C ALA A 61 6.20 4.58 -2.53
N ILE A 62 6.58 3.94 -3.64
CA ILE A 62 7.99 3.69 -4.00
C ILE A 62 8.70 5.00 -4.37
N GLU A 63 8.08 5.84 -5.19
CA GLU A 63 8.64 7.14 -5.59
C GLU A 63 8.85 8.12 -4.41
N ARG A 64 8.16 7.88 -3.30
CA ARG A 64 8.27 8.67 -2.06
C ARG A 64 9.14 8.01 -0.98
N ASP A 65 9.77 6.88 -1.29
CA ASP A 65 10.52 6.07 -0.34
C ASP A 65 9.70 5.66 0.90
N TRP A 66 8.38 5.48 0.74
CA TRP A 66 7.51 4.98 1.81
C TRP A 66 7.51 3.45 1.86
N LEU A 67 7.56 2.82 0.69
CA LEU A 67 7.72 1.38 0.53
C LEU A 67 8.85 1.10 -0.45
N SER A 68 9.69 0.11 -0.17
CA SER A 68 10.59 -0.46 -1.17
C SER A 68 9.93 -1.66 -1.83
N LYS A 69 10.29 -1.96 -3.09
CA LYS A 69 9.88 -3.19 -3.77
C LYS A 69 11.12 -4.03 -4.06
N HIS A 70 11.10 -5.28 -3.60
CA HIS A 70 12.17 -6.23 -3.89
C HIS A 70 12.19 -6.57 -5.39
N GLU A 71 13.37 -6.86 -5.95
CA GLU A 71 13.55 -7.15 -7.39
C GLU A 71 12.70 -8.32 -7.88
N SER A 72 12.44 -9.32 -7.02
CA SER A 72 11.58 -10.46 -7.35
C SER A 72 10.12 -10.08 -7.56
N GLY A 73 9.72 -8.88 -7.13
CA GLY A 73 8.34 -8.41 -7.11
C GLY A 73 7.44 -9.07 -6.06
N THR A 74 7.92 -10.09 -5.34
CA THR A 74 7.18 -10.83 -4.30
C THR A 74 7.06 -10.05 -2.99
N TYR A 75 8.03 -9.19 -2.72
CA TYR A 75 8.16 -8.51 -1.44
C TYR A 75 8.14 -7.01 -1.59
N VAL A 76 7.58 -6.35 -0.58
CA VAL A 76 7.82 -4.95 -0.28
C VAL A 76 8.49 -4.83 1.09
N GLY A 77 9.11 -3.70 1.36
CA GLY A 77 9.61 -3.34 2.70
C GLY A 77 9.01 -2.02 3.14
N LEU A 78 8.66 -1.89 4.42
CA LEU A 78 8.29 -0.62 5.01
C LEU A 78 9.55 0.20 5.28
N MET A 79 9.58 1.44 4.78
CA MET A 79 10.76 2.31 4.87
C MET A 79 10.53 3.41 5.91
N PRO A 80 11.60 4.00 6.49
CA PRO A 80 11.45 4.99 7.56
C PRO A 80 10.51 6.17 7.20
N PRO A 81 10.56 6.76 5.99
CA PRO A 81 9.59 7.81 5.61
C PRO A 81 8.13 7.34 5.59
N GLY A 82 7.89 6.04 5.34
CA GLY A 82 6.57 5.44 5.44
C GLY A 82 6.15 5.20 6.89
N GLU A 83 7.07 4.81 7.77
CA GLU A 83 6.82 4.69 9.21
C GLU A 83 6.44 6.03 9.84
N ASP A 84 7.09 7.12 9.42
CA ASP A 84 6.79 8.49 9.87
C ASP A 84 5.35 8.92 9.58
N LEU A 85 4.72 8.37 8.53
CA LEU A 85 3.30 8.63 8.24
C LEU A 85 2.37 8.00 9.28
N LEU A 86 2.80 6.93 9.94
CA LEU A 86 2.01 6.21 10.93
C LEU A 86 2.09 6.85 12.31
N ALA A 87 3.22 7.49 12.62
CA ALA A 87 3.47 8.18 13.88
C ALA A 87 2.68 9.51 14.02
N ARG A 88 2.20 10.07 12.90
CA ARG A 88 1.37 11.27 12.87
C ARG A 88 -0.12 10.89 12.95
N LYS A 89 -0.59 10.54 14.15
CA LYS A 89 -2.02 10.41 14.47
C LYS A 89 -2.44 11.40 15.53
#